data_AF-A0A436BMF6-F1
#
_entry.id   AF-A0A436BMF6-F1
#
_cell.length_a   1.000
_cell.length_b   1.000
_cell.length_c   1.000
_cell.angle_alpha   90.00
_cell.angle_beta   90.00
_cell.angle_gamma   90.00
#
_symmetry.space_group_name_H-M   'P 1'
#
loop_
_entity.id
_entity.type
_entity.pdbx_description
1 polymer ?
#
loop_
_entity_poly.entity_id
_entity_poly.type
_entity_poly.pdbx_seq_one_letter_code
_entity_poly.pdbx_strand_id
1 'polypeptide(L)'
;GKTALALALIDHCRQRGSFARLVGDDQLFVEAHAGRLLCRAPAAIEGLVEVPGLGPRPLPFEPAGLVDLHVHLVPADEAPRFQEDAASSIVGCLVPQVDVVERNIPAALPVVMARLSIAPFL
;
A
#
# COMPACT_ATOMS: atom_id res chain seq x y z
N GLY A 1 1.21 6.23 -9.88
CA GLY A 1 1.92 6.37 -8.58
C GLY A 1 1.83 5.13 -7.73
N LYS A 2 0.63 4.56 -7.54
CA LYS A 2 0.35 3.41 -6.65
C LYS A 2 1.27 2.21 -6.88
N THR A 3 1.22 1.60 -8.06
CA THR A 3 2.02 0.43 -8.43
C THR A 3 3.51 0.66 -8.22
N ALA A 4 4.03 1.81 -8.64
CA ALA A 4 5.44 2.16 -8.48
C ALA A 4 5.86 2.24 -6.99
N LEU A 5 5.01 2.83 -6.13
CA LEU A 5 5.25 2.87 -4.68
C LEU A 5 5.17 1.46 -4.06
N ALA A 6 4.19 0.66 -4.44
CA ALA A 6 4.04 -0.72 -3.95
C ALA A 6 5.28 -1.57 -4.28
N LEU A 7 5.77 -1.52 -5.52
CA LEU A 7 6.99 -2.21 -5.94
C LEU A 7 8.23 -1.72 -5.18
N ALA A 8 8.34 -0.41 -4.94
CA ALA A 8 9.44 0.15 -4.17
C ALA A 8 9.42 -0.31 -2.70
N LEU A 9 8.25 -0.39 -2.08
CA LEU A 9 8.10 -0.91 -0.70
C LEU A 9 8.47 -2.39 -0.63
N ILE A 10 8.00 -3.21 -1.57
CA ILE A 10 8.33 -4.64 -1.63
C ILE A 10 9.85 -4.83 -1.76
N ASP A 11 10.49 -4.11 -2.69
CA ASP A 11 11.92 -4.23 -2.90
C ASP A 11 12.73 -3.72 -1.69
N HIS A 12 12.30 -2.61 -1.07
CA HIS A 12 12.93 -2.06 0.13
C HIS A 12 12.90 -3.03 1.32
N CYS A 13 11.75 -3.68 1.56
CA CYS A 13 11.62 -4.71 2.59
C CYS A 13 12.48 -5.92 2.28
N ARG A 14 12.45 -6.39 1.02
CA ARG A 14 13.25 -7.54 0.56
C ARG A 14 14.76 -7.32 0.74
N GLN A 15 15.25 -6.13 0.40
CA GLN A 15 16.66 -5.76 0.59
C GLN A 15 17.09 -5.77 2.06
N ARG A 16 16.14 -5.60 3.00
CA ARG A 16 16.36 -5.65 4.46
C ARG A 16 16.11 -7.03 5.06
N GLY A 17 15.83 -8.04 4.24
CA GLY A 17 15.48 -9.39 4.70
C GLY A 17 14.07 -9.50 5.31
N SER A 18 13.24 -8.46 5.18
CA SER A 18 11.86 -8.45 5.64
C SER A 18 10.93 -9.03 4.58
N PHE A 19 9.83 -9.65 5.04
CA PHE A 19 8.79 -10.15 4.16
C PHE A 19 7.92 -9.00 3.63
N ALA A 20 7.71 -8.98 2.32
CA ALA A 20 6.71 -8.14 1.66
C ALA A 20 6.27 -8.82 0.35
N ARG A 21 4.96 -8.80 0.08
CA ARG A 21 4.34 -9.40 -1.11
C ARG A 21 3.17 -8.53 -1.57
N LEU A 22 2.86 -8.63 -2.85
CA LEU A 22 1.64 -8.04 -3.42
C LEU A 22 0.42 -8.85 -2.95
N VAL A 23 -0.70 -8.18 -2.68
CA VAL A 23 -2.01 -8.86 -2.59
C VAL A 23 -2.77 -8.72 -3.90
N GLY A 24 -2.77 -7.51 -4.49
CA GLY A 24 -3.28 -7.23 -5.83
C GLY A 24 -2.90 -5.82 -6.28
N ASP A 25 -3.06 -5.55 -7.58
CA ASP A 25 -2.91 -4.23 -8.19
C ASP A 25 -4.22 -3.81 -8.87
N ASP A 26 -4.43 -2.49 -9.01
CA ASP A 26 -5.63 -1.82 -9.56
C ASP A 26 -6.98 -2.08 -8.89
N GLN A 27 -7.38 -3.33 -8.64
CA GLN A 27 -8.65 -3.69 -8.01
C GLN A 27 -8.45 -4.69 -6.87
N LEU A 28 -9.18 -4.44 -5.78
CA LEU A 28 -9.25 -5.32 -4.62
C LEU A 28 -10.71 -5.44 -4.17
N PHE A 29 -11.11 -6.65 -3.82
CA PHE A 29 -12.28 -6.86 -2.99
C PHE A 29 -11.89 -6.61 -1.53
N VAL A 30 -12.78 -5.96 -0.79
CA VAL A 30 -12.59 -5.66 0.63
C VAL A 30 -13.81 -6.06 1.42
N GLU A 31 -13.59 -6.67 2.58
CA GLU A 31 -14.65 -7.08 3.49
C GLU A 31 -14.26 -6.78 4.95
N ALA A 32 -15.26 -6.40 5.75
CA ALA A 32 -15.09 -6.21 7.18
C ALA A 32 -15.24 -7.55 7.91
N HIS A 33 -14.22 -7.94 8.66
CA HIS A 33 -14.22 -9.14 9.49
C HIS A 33 -13.77 -8.80 10.91
N ALA A 34 -14.69 -8.89 11.88
CA ALA A 34 -14.44 -8.57 13.29
C ALA A 34 -13.76 -7.21 13.52
N GLY A 35 -14.20 -6.18 12.78
CA GLY A 35 -13.67 -4.82 12.89
C GLY A 35 -12.36 -4.58 12.11
N ARG A 36 -11.80 -5.59 11.45
CA ARG A 36 -10.62 -5.47 10.58
C ARG A 36 -11.01 -5.57 9.11
N LEU A 37 -10.24 -4.90 8.25
CA LEU A 37 -10.46 -4.91 6.81
C LEU A 37 -9.60 -6.00 6.16
N LEU A 38 -10.22 -7.01 5.56
CA LEU A 38 -9.55 -8.03 4.76
C LEU A 38 -9.65 -7.67 3.28
N CYS A 39 -8.54 -7.77 2.55
CA CYS A 39 -8.51 -7.54 1.11
C CYS A 39 -8.05 -8.77 0.32
N ARG A 40 -8.57 -8.94 -0.89
CA ARG A 40 -8.22 -9.98 -1.86
C ARG A 40 -8.25 -9.42 -3.28
N ALA A 41 -7.38 -9.91 -4.17
CA ALA A 41 -7.48 -9.60 -5.59
C ALA A 41 -8.63 -10.38 -6.25
N PRO A 42 -9.28 -9.83 -7.29
CA PRO A 42 -10.11 -10.61 -8.19
C PRO A 42 -9.27 -11.69 -8.90
N ALA A 43 -9.82 -12.90 -9.03
CA ALA A 43 -9.11 -14.05 -9.63
C ALA A 43 -8.57 -13.79 -11.04
N ALA A 44 -9.20 -12.89 -11.81
CA ALA A 44 -8.76 -12.54 -13.16
C ALA A 44 -7.43 -11.75 -13.20
N ILE A 45 -7.00 -11.15 -12.08
CA ILE A 45 -5.82 -10.28 -11.99
C ILE A 45 -4.90 -10.62 -10.81
N GLU A 46 -5.11 -11.76 -10.15
CA GLU A 46 -4.27 -12.17 -9.02
C GLU A 46 -2.82 -12.36 -9.44
N GLY A 47 -1.89 -11.87 -8.61
CA GLY A 47 -0.46 -11.95 -8.91
C GLY A 47 -0.02 -11.18 -10.15
N LEU A 48 -0.85 -10.29 -10.69
CA LEU A 48 -0.51 -9.44 -11.82
C LEU A 48 -0.31 -7.99 -11.38
N VAL A 49 0.62 -7.34 -12.06
CA VAL A 49 0.89 -5.90 -11.98
C VAL A 49 0.93 -5.34 -13.40
N GLU A 50 0.29 -4.20 -13.62
CA GLU A 50 0.33 -3.52 -14.92
C GLU A 50 1.67 -2.80 -15.11
N VAL A 51 2.38 -3.13 -16.18
CA VAL A 51 3.63 -2.47 -16.55
C VAL A 51 3.38 -1.52 -17.72
N PRO A 52 3.56 -0.19 -17.55
CA PRO A 52 3.26 0.79 -18.60
C PRO A 52 3.95 0.45 -19.93
N GLY A 53 3.16 0.34 -20.99
CA GLY A 53 3.63 0.02 -22.34
C GLY A 53 3.93 -1.46 -22.60
N LEU A 54 3.83 -2.32 -21.57
CA LEU A 54 4.12 -3.76 -21.67
C LEU A 54 2.93 -4.64 -21.28
N GLY A 55 1.92 -4.09 -20.60
CA GLY A 55 0.75 -4.81 -20.13
C GLY A 55 1.00 -5.60 -18.83
N PRO A 56 0.08 -6.49 -18.44
CA PRO A 56 0.16 -7.21 -17.17
C PRO A 56 1.35 -8.16 -17.11
N ARG A 57 2.05 -8.21 -15.96
CA ARG A 57 3.16 -9.12 -15.70
C ARG A 57 3.01 -9.81 -14.35
N PRO A 58 3.45 -11.07 -14.22
CA PRO A 58 3.36 -11.81 -12.98
C PRO A 58 4.33 -11.28 -11.91
N LEU A 59 3.90 -11.29 -10.65
CA LEU A 59 4.69 -10.95 -9.47
C LEU A 59 4.33 -11.90 -8.32
N PRO A 60 5.29 -12.32 -7.48
CA PRO A 60 4.97 -13.08 -6.27
C PRO A 60 3.93 -12.37 -5.39
N PHE A 61 2.89 -13.09 -5.00
CA PHE A 61 1.74 -12.53 -4.31
C PHE A 61 1.25 -13.41 -3.17
N GLU A 62 0.45 -12.81 -2.28
CA GLU A 62 -0.35 -13.49 -1.26
C GLU A 62 -1.83 -13.37 -1.62
N PRO A 63 -2.65 -14.41 -1.42
CA PRO A 63 -4.06 -14.41 -1.86
C PRO A 63 -4.97 -13.49 -1.05
N ALA A 64 -4.50 -13.01 0.11
CA ALA A 64 -5.23 -12.09 0.97
C ALA A 64 -4.28 -11.33 1.91
N GLY A 65 -4.73 -10.17 2.39
CA GLY A 65 -4.03 -9.40 3.42
C GLY A 65 -4.99 -8.60 4.29
N LEU A 66 -4.64 -8.40 5.56
CA LEU A 66 -5.35 -7.45 6.41
C LEU A 66 -4.79 -6.05 6.17
N VAL A 67 -5.66 -5.06 6.11
CA VAL A 67 -5.30 -3.66 5.87
C VAL A 67 -5.22 -2.93 7.20
N ASP A 68 -4.01 -2.61 7.60
CA ASP A 68 -3.74 -1.88 8.85
C ASP A 68 -3.42 -0.39 8.59
N LEU A 69 -3.18 0.00 7.33
CA LEU A 69 -2.87 1.38 6.93
C LEU A 69 -3.43 1.70 5.54
N HIS A 70 -4.09 2.84 5.42
CA HIS A 70 -4.46 3.46 4.15
C HIS A 70 -3.42 4.53 3.79
N VAL A 71 -2.68 4.32 2.69
CA VAL A 71 -1.74 5.31 2.16
C VAL A 71 -2.42 6.09 1.04
N HIS A 72 -2.80 7.33 1.32
CA HIS A 72 -3.46 8.20 0.37
C HIS A 72 -2.42 8.99 -0.43
N LEU A 73 -2.44 8.87 -1.76
CA LEU A 73 -1.53 9.61 -2.63
C LEU A 73 -2.13 10.96 -2.98
N VAL A 74 -1.47 12.05 -2.60
CA VAL A 74 -1.95 13.43 -2.79
C VAL A 74 -0.99 14.25 -3.65
N PRO A 75 -1.47 15.28 -4.37
CA PRO A 75 -0.63 16.29 -5.00
C PRO A 75 0.39 16.91 -4.03
N ALA A 76 1.52 17.38 -4.56
CA ALA A 76 2.63 17.87 -3.72
C ALA A 76 2.29 19.14 -2.92
N ASP A 77 1.39 19.97 -3.43
CA ASP A 77 0.87 21.17 -2.78
C ASP A 77 -0.21 20.88 -1.72
N GLU A 78 -0.81 19.69 -1.77
CA GLU A 78 -1.77 19.21 -0.77
C GLU A 78 -1.11 18.36 0.33
N ALA A 79 0.10 17.86 0.09
CA ALA A 79 0.82 17.02 1.05
C ALA A 79 1.17 17.81 2.34
N PRO A 80 0.66 17.37 3.51
CA PRO A 80 0.90 18.07 4.76
C PRO A 80 2.37 17.94 5.19
N ARG A 81 2.96 19.05 5.64
CA ARG A 81 4.31 19.03 6.26
C ARG A 81 4.33 18.29 7.59
N PHE A 82 3.22 18.38 8.34
CA PHE A 82 3.00 17.69 9.60
C PHE A 82 1.68 16.94 9.50
N GLN A 83 1.70 15.63 9.78
CA GLN A 83 0.50 14.80 9.70
C GLN A 83 -0.16 14.69 11.05
N GLU A 84 -1.45 14.98 11.10
CA GLU A 84 -2.30 14.64 12.24
C GLU A 84 -2.68 13.15 12.16
N ASP A 85 -3.18 12.61 13.26
CA ASP A 85 -3.74 11.26 13.25
C ASP A 85 -5.09 11.27 12.53
N ALA A 86 -5.11 10.62 11.38
CA ALA A 86 -6.29 10.49 10.53
C ALA A 86 -6.67 9.02 10.38
N ALA A 87 -7.95 8.78 10.10
CA ALA A 87 -8.46 7.47 9.73
C ALA A 87 -9.53 7.62 8.65
N SER A 88 -9.64 6.60 7.81
CA SER A 88 -10.67 6.47 6.78
C SER A 88 -11.61 5.33 7.13
N SER A 89 -12.91 5.50 6.87
CA SER A 89 -13.90 4.42 7.02
C SER A 89 -14.03 3.65 5.71
N ILE A 90 -13.67 2.37 5.70
CA ILE A 90 -13.75 1.48 4.54
C ILE A 90 -14.56 0.24 4.95
N VAL A 91 -15.72 0.02 4.33
CA VAL A 91 -16.67 -1.06 4.71
C VAL A 91 -17.02 -1.04 6.20
N GLY A 92 -17.07 0.15 6.82
CA GLY A 92 -17.35 0.31 8.26
C GLY A 92 -16.17 0.04 9.19
N CYS A 93 -14.99 -0.32 8.67
CA CYS A 93 -13.74 -0.38 9.43
C CYS A 93 -13.02 0.97 9.40
N LEU A 94 -12.62 1.47 10.57
CA LEU A 94 -11.71 2.62 10.66
C LEU A 94 -10.28 2.14 10.44
N VAL A 95 -9.65 2.63 9.37
CA VAL A 95 -8.28 2.31 9.00
C VAL A 95 -7.43 3.57 9.15
N PRO A 96 -6.34 3.54 9.93
CA PRO A 96 -5.38 4.65 10.01
C PRO A 96 -4.96 5.10 8.61
N GLN A 97 -4.88 6.41 8.40
CA GLN A 97 -4.51 7.00 7.12
C GLN A 97 -3.24 7.83 7.25
N VAL A 98 -2.44 7.80 6.19
CA VAL A 98 -1.31 8.71 5.99
C VAL A 98 -1.33 9.23 4.56
N ASP A 99 -1.09 10.52 4.40
CA ASP A 99 -1.06 11.16 3.09
C ASP A 99 0.38 11.24 2.59
N VAL A 100 0.67 10.87 1.35
CA VAL A 100 2.02 10.94 0.79
C VAL A 100 2.00 11.57 -0.58
N VAL A 101 3.07 12.29 -0.91
CA VAL A 101 3.19 12.96 -2.22
C VAL A 101 3.13 11.91 -3.34
N GLU A 102 2.18 12.08 -4.25
CA GLU A 102 2.06 11.19 -5.40
C GLU A 102 3.30 11.28 -6.30
N ARG A 103 3.65 10.14 -6.92
CA ARG A 103 4.75 10.05 -7.90
C ARG A 103 6.12 10.49 -7.37
N ASN A 104 6.31 10.56 -6.04
CA ASN A 104 7.58 10.86 -5.39
C ASN A 104 7.96 9.77 -4.37
N ILE A 105 8.52 8.67 -4.89
CA ILE A 105 8.90 7.50 -4.07
C ILE A 105 9.90 7.87 -2.96
N PRO A 106 10.97 8.65 -3.20
CA PRO A 106 11.90 9.03 -2.13
C PRO A 106 11.25 9.78 -0.96
N ALA A 107 10.20 10.57 -1.22
CA ALA A 107 9.45 11.27 -0.18
C ALA A 107 8.40 10.36 0.50
N ALA A 108 7.70 9.54 -0.27
CA ALA A 108 6.60 8.70 0.23
C ALA A 108 7.09 7.49 1.05
N LEU A 109 8.17 6.83 0.61
CA LEU A 109 8.62 5.58 1.20
C LEU A 109 8.97 5.69 2.69
N PRO A 110 9.76 6.69 3.15
CA PRO A 110 10.08 6.83 4.57
C PRO A 110 8.84 7.04 5.45
N VAL A 111 7.83 7.76 4.95
CA VAL A 111 6.57 8.01 5.68
C VAL A 111 5.80 6.72 5.91
N VAL A 112 5.66 5.88 4.88
CA VAL A 112 4.97 4.58 5.00
C VAL A 112 5.72 3.64 5.93
N MET A 113 7.05 3.56 5.80
CA MET A 113 7.89 2.70 6.65
C MET A 113 7.82 3.13 8.12
N ALA A 114 7.80 4.44 8.39
CA ALA A 114 7.65 4.99 9.73
C ALA A 114 6.27 4.71 10.33
N ARG A 115 5.19 4.90 9.56
CA ARG A 115 3.81 4.63 10.03
C ARG A 115 3.55 3.14 10.32
N LEU A 116 4.22 2.23 9.61
CA LEU A 116 4.11 0.78 9.85
C LEU A 116 5.06 0.27 10.94
N SER A 117 5.85 1.14 11.58
CA SER A 117 6.88 0.77 12.55
C SER A 117 7.83 -0.32 12.01
N ILE A 118 8.27 -0.16 10.75
CA ILE A 118 9.23 -1.07 10.12
C ILE A 118 10.62 -0.41 10.17
N ALA A 119 11.67 -1.20 10.46
CA ALA A 119 13.05 -0.73 10.51
C ALA A 119 13.39 0.17 9.29
N PRO A 120 14.04 1.33 9.49
CA PRO A 120 14.75 1.75 10.71
C PRO A 120 13.88 2.48 11.76
N PHE A 121 12.56 2.54 11.59
CA PHE A 121 11.66 3.32 12.44
C PHE A 121 10.96 2.47 13.53
N LEU A 122 11.70 1.50 14.08
CA LEU A 122 11.28 0.68 15.22
C LEU A 122 11.46 1.45 16.53
#